data_AF-A0A095AY44-F1
#
_entry.id   AF-A0A095AY44-F1
#
_cell.length_a   1.000
_cell.length_b   1.000
_cell.length_c   1.000
_cell.angle_alpha   90.00
_cell.angle_beta   90.00
_cell.angle_gamma   90.00
#
_symmetry.space_group_name_H-M   'P 1'
#
loop_
_entity.id
_entity.type
_entity.pdbx_description
1 polymer ?
#
loop_
_entity_poly.entity_id
_entity_poly.type
_entity_poly.pdbx_seq_one_letter_code
_entity_poly.pdbx_strand_id
1 'polypeptide(L)'
;MIRIALPAASLLALAACAPAAETPPQGPGDQPAAYMALGTEPGWTLEITPSRLNYDGDYGETKIMVPNPGAKALTNGRTAVLRRVI
;
A
#
# COMPACT_ATOMS: atom_id res chain seq x y z
N MET A 1 -2.20 52.84 7.25
CA MET A 1 -1.90 51.97 6.09
C MET A 1 -1.30 50.68 6.62
N ILE A 2 -2.07 49.60 6.69
CA ILE A 2 -1.65 48.31 7.26
C ILE A 2 -1.01 47.48 6.14
N ARG A 3 0.29 47.17 6.27
CA ARG A 3 1.00 46.27 5.37
C ARG A 3 0.74 44.83 5.80
N ILE A 4 -0.05 44.11 5.01
CA ILE A 4 -0.26 42.67 5.18
C ILE A 4 1.01 41.98 4.66
N ALA A 5 1.90 41.60 5.57
CA ALA A 5 3.00 40.71 5.26
C ALA A 5 2.43 39.29 5.13
N LEU A 6 2.19 38.87 3.89
CA LEU A 6 1.74 37.52 3.59
C LEU A 6 2.87 36.55 3.98
N PRO A 7 2.67 35.62 4.94
CA PRO A 7 3.74 34.73 5.36
C PRO A 7 4.05 33.76 4.22
N ALA A 8 5.26 33.86 3.68
CA ALA A 8 5.77 32.98 2.61
C ALA A 8 5.77 31.49 2.99
N ALA A 9 5.52 31.16 4.27
CA ALA A 9 5.42 29.80 4.77
C ALA A 9 4.24 29.00 4.18
N SER A 10 3.20 29.66 3.68
CA SER A 10 2.00 28.97 3.16
C SER A 10 2.21 28.33 1.78
N LEU A 11 3.28 28.65 1.06
CA LEU A 11 3.52 28.15 -0.31
C LEU A 11 4.27 26.81 -0.34
N LEU A 12 4.85 26.37 0.77
CA LEU A 12 5.62 25.10 0.82
C LEU A 12 4.72 23.85 0.98
N ALA A 13 3.43 24.02 1.27
CA ALA A 13 2.50 22.90 1.46
C ALA A 13 2.07 22.21 0.13
N LEU A 14 2.29 22.84 -1.04
CA LEU A 14 1.90 22.26 -2.34
C LEU A 14 2.97 21.34 -2.96
N ALA A 15 4.18 21.28 -2.40
CA ALA A 15 5.28 20.48 -2.97
C ALA A 15 5.26 18.98 -2.54
N ALA A 16 4.25 18.54 -1.78
CA ALA A 16 4.17 17.18 -1.26
C ALA A 16 3.61 16.13 -2.25
N CYS A 17 3.18 16.54 -3.45
CA CYS A 17 2.95 15.59 -4.56
C CYS A 17 4.29 15.18 -5.17
N ALA A 18 5.06 14.36 -4.45
CA ALA A 18 6.13 13.61 -5.07
C ALA A 18 5.49 12.54 -5.98
N PRO A 19 6.00 12.33 -7.22
CA PRO A 19 5.58 11.18 -8.01
C PRO A 19 5.92 9.90 -7.24
N ALA A 20 4.99 8.94 -7.23
CA ALA A 20 5.27 7.61 -6.76
C ALA A 20 6.51 7.08 -7.49
N ALA A 21 7.48 6.55 -6.75
CA ALA A 21 8.71 6.01 -7.33
C ALA A 21 8.38 5.14 -8.55
N GLU A 22 8.96 5.48 -9.71
CA GLU A 22 8.71 4.80 -10.98
C GLU A 22 9.22 3.37 -10.88
N THR A 23 8.32 2.46 -10.50
CA THR A 23 8.55 1.04 -10.71
C THR A 23 8.43 0.82 -12.22
N PRO A 24 9.40 0.16 -12.89
CA PRO A 24 9.33 -0.10 -14.32
C PRO A 24 7.96 -0.70 -14.69
N PRO A 25 7.35 -0.27 -15.82
CA PRO A 25 6.10 -0.85 -16.28
C PRO A 25 6.23 -2.36 -16.35
N GLN A 26 5.31 -3.08 -15.72
CA GLN A 26 5.32 -4.53 -15.77
C GLN A 26 5.04 -5.00 -17.20
N GLY A 27 5.91 -5.85 -17.74
CA GLY A 27 5.68 -6.50 -19.01
C GLY A 27 4.56 -7.54 -18.93
N PRO A 28 3.90 -7.88 -20.05
CA PRO A 28 2.95 -8.97 -20.09
C PRO A 28 3.60 -10.28 -19.61
N GLY A 29 3.07 -10.87 -18.53
CA GLY A 29 3.58 -12.11 -17.95
C GLY A 29 4.57 -11.92 -16.80
N ASP A 30 5.02 -10.69 -16.52
CA ASP A 30 5.88 -10.41 -15.37
C ASP A 30 5.10 -10.56 -14.06
N GLN A 31 5.71 -11.26 -13.12
CA GLN A 31 5.16 -11.36 -11.77
C GLN A 31 5.50 -10.06 -11.01
N PRO A 32 4.50 -9.34 -10.44
CA PRO A 32 4.79 -8.12 -9.70
C PRO A 32 5.73 -8.38 -8.53
N ALA A 33 6.64 -7.44 -8.29
CA ALA A 33 7.48 -7.44 -7.09
C ALA A 33 6.62 -7.37 -5.81
N ALA A 34 5.47 -6.68 -5.88
CA ALA A 34 4.46 -6.64 -4.83
C ALA A 34 3.07 -6.34 -5.41
N TYR A 35 2.03 -6.72 -4.68
CA TYR A 35 0.64 -6.31 -4.92
C TYR A 35 0.15 -5.43 -3.77
N MET A 36 -0.48 -4.30 -4.09
CA MET A 36 -1.09 -3.39 -3.10
C MET A 36 -2.61 -3.40 -3.19
N ALA A 37 -3.26 -3.38 -2.03
CA ALA A 37 -4.66 -3.03 -1.89
C ALA A 37 -4.85 -1.99 -0.78
N LEU A 38 -5.80 -1.08 -0.98
CA LEU A 38 -6.13 0.02 -0.08
C LEU A 38 -7.64 0.02 0.19
N GLY A 39 -8.03 0.28 1.43
CA GLY A 39 -9.42 0.56 1.79
C GLY A 39 -9.53 1.77 2.71
N THR A 40 -10.66 2.47 2.64
CA THR A 40 -10.77 3.83 3.15
C THR A 40 -11.42 3.94 4.53
N GLU A 41 -12.37 3.07 4.92
CA GLU A 41 -13.05 3.16 6.23
C GLU A 41 -13.39 1.77 6.83
N PRO A 42 -12.85 1.42 8.02
CA PRO A 42 -11.66 2.05 8.61
C PRO A 42 -10.48 1.97 7.62
N GLY A 43 -9.57 2.94 7.67
CA GLY A 43 -8.42 2.96 6.75
C GLY A 43 -7.56 1.71 6.91
N TRP A 44 -7.27 1.01 5.81
CA TRP A 44 -6.39 -0.15 5.80
C TRP A 44 -5.54 -0.24 4.52
N THR A 45 -4.36 -0.87 4.65
CA THR A 45 -3.49 -1.25 3.54
C THR A 45 -3.14 -2.74 3.63
N LEU A 46 -2.96 -3.37 2.47
CA LEU A 46 -2.43 -4.72 2.36
C LEU A 46 -1.35 -4.75 1.28
N GLU A 47 -0.14 -5.10 1.70
CA GLU A 47 0.99 -5.40 0.84
C GLU A 47 1.23 -6.90 0.78
N ILE A 48 1.33 -7.44 -0.44
CA ILE A 48 1.69 -8.84 -0.68
C ILE A 48 2.96 -8.88 -1.52
N THR A 49 4.05 -9.37 -0.92
CA THR A 49 5.31 -9.68 -1.63
C THR A 49 5.46 -11.19 -1.79
N PRO A 50 6.43 -11.70 -2.58
CA PRO A 50 6.69 -13.13 -2.67
C PRO A 50 6.94 -13.83 -1.32
N SER A 51 7.43 -13.11 -0.30
CA SER A 51 7.81 -13.67 1.00
C SER A 51 6.87 -13.34 2.15
N ARG A 52 6.06 -12.27 2.05
CA ARG A 52 5.31 -11.69 3.17
C ARG A 52 3.96 -11.11 2.78
N LEU A 53 3.02 -11.15 3.73
CA LEU A 53 1.88 -10.25 3.78
C LEU A 53 2.10 -9.23 4.91
N ASN A 54 1.90 -7.95 4.61
CA ASN A 54 1.91 -6.86 5.58
C ASN A 54 0.54 -6.16 5.54
N TYR A 55 -0.13 -6.12 6.69
CA TYR A 55 -1.42 -5.47 6.85
C TYR A 55 -1.30 -4.39 7.92
N ASP A 56 -1.70 -3.17 7.55
CA ASP A 56 -1.88 -2.05 8.48
C ASP A 56 -3.37 -1.68 8.45
N GLY A 57 -4.09 -1.90 9.54
CA GLY A 57 -5.52 -1.65 9.69
C GLY A 57 -5.81 -0.60 10.76
N ASP A 58 -7.06 -0.12 10.79
CA ASP A 58 -7.52 0.88 11.76
C ASP A 58 -6.63 2.13 11.79
N TYR A 59 -6.26 2.63 10.61
CA TYR A 59 -5.31 3.75 10.44
C TYR A 59 -3.92 3.49 11.05
N GLY A 60 -3.52 2.22 11.14
CA GLY A 60 -2.20 1.79 11.58
C GLY A 60 -2.14 1.27 13.02
N GLU A 61 -3.26 1.29 13.75
CA GLU A 61 -3.36 0.72 15.10
C GLU A 61 -3.23 -0.81 15.07
N THR A 62 -3.78 -1.46 14.03
CA THR A 62 -3.66 -2.91 13.84
C THR A 62 -2.54 -3.22 12.86
N LYS A 63 -1.48 -3.90 13.29
CA LYS A 63 -0.36 -4.31 12.41
C LYS A 63 -0.17 -5.82 12.41
N ILE A 64 -0.30 -6.45 11.24
CA ILE A 64 -0.13 -7.89 11.07
C ILE A 64 0.92 -8.17 10.00
N MET A 65 1.95 -8.92 10.39
CA MET A 65 3.04 -9.33 9.51
C MET A 65 3.15 -10.85 9.53
N VAL A 66 2.87 -11.50 8.39
CA VAL A 66 2.94 -12.97 8.30
C VAL A 66 3.70 -13.43 7.04
N PRO A 67 4.30 -14.63 7.05
CA PRO A 67 4.86 -15.21 5.83
C PRO A 67 3.80 -15.37 4.74
N ASN A 68 4.18 -15.20 3.48
CA ASN A 68 3.29 -15.47 2.37
C ASN A 68 3.04 -16.99 2.24
N PRO A 69 1.80 -17.49 2.43
CA PRO A 69 1.51 -18.92 2.32
C PRO A 69 1.61 -19.44 0.87
N GLY A 70 1.73 -18.54 -0.11
CA GLY A 70 1.72 -18.86 -1.52
C GLY A 70 0.32 -19.23 -2.03
N ALA A 71 0.11 -19.03 -3.33
CA ALA A 71 -1.11 -19.42 -4.00
C ALA A 71 -1.00 -20.86 -4.54
N LYS A 72 -1.89 -21.75 -4.11
CA LYS A 72 -2.05 -23.10 -4.67
C LYS A 72 -2.89 -23.04 -5.95
N ALA A 73 -2.45 -23.76 -6.96
CA ALA A 73 -3.19 -23.88 -8.22
C ALA A 73 -4.47 -24.71 -8.02
N LEU A 74 -5.56 -24.28 -8.66
CA LEU A 74 -6.81 -24.99 -8.82
C LEU A 74 -7.08 -25.17 -10.32
N THR A 75 -7.92 -26.13 -10.68
CA THR A 75 -8.26 -26.44 -12.08
C THR A 75 -8.81 -25.24 -12.86
N ASN A 76 -9.36 -24.23 -12.16
CA ASN A 76 -9.97 -23.02 -12.71
C ASN A 76 -9.46 -21.72 -12.05
N GLY A 77 -8.33 -21.72 -11.34
CA GLY A 77 -7.84 -20.52 -10.67
C GLY A 77 -6.72 -20.77 -9.68
N ARG A 78 -6.57 -19.88 -8.71
CA ARG A 78 -5.60 -20.02 -7.61
C ARG A 78 -6.25 -19.69 -6.28
N THR A 79 -5.89 -20.39 -5.23
CA THR A 79 -6.39 -20.16 -3.86
C THR A 79 -5.24 -20.05 -2.86
N ALA A 80 -5.41 -19.25 -1.83
CA ALA A 80 -4.49 -19.17 -0.70
C ALA A 80 -5.30 -19.32 0.60
N VAL A 81 -4.75 -20.08 1.56
CA VAL A 81 -5.36 -20.26 2.88
C VAL A 81 -4.58 -19.44 3.89
N LEU A 82 -5.26 -18.50 4.52
CA LEU A 82 -4.71 -17.65 5.57
C LEU A 82 -5.22 -18.15 6.94
N ARG A 83 -4.35 -18.20 7.95
CA ARG A 83 -4.80 -18.40 9.33
C ARG A 83 -5.36 -17.09 9.85
N ARG A 84 -6.46 -17.17 10.60
CA ARG A 84 -6.97 -16.02 11.35
C ARG A 84 -5.94 -15.62 12.42
N VAL A 85 -5.56 -14.35 12.43
CA VAL A 85 -4.84 -13.72 13.53
C VAL A 85 -5.89 -12.90 14.30
N ILE A 86 -5.94 -13.08 15.63
CA ILE A 86 -6.80 -12.33 16.56
C ILE A 86 -5.94 -11.36 17.36
#